data_AF-A0A1W9SI62-F1
#
_entry.id   AF-A0A1W9SI62-F1
#
_cell.length_a   1.000
_cell.length_b   1.000
_cell.length_c   1.000
_cell.angle_alpha   90.00
_cell.angle_beta   90.00
_cell.angle_gamma   90.00
#
_symmetry.space_group_name_H-M   'P 1'
#
loop_
_entity.id
_entity.type
_entity.pdbx_description
1 polymer ?
#
loop_
_entity_poly.entity_id
_entity_poly.type
_entity_poly.pdbx_seq_one_letter_code
_entity_poly.pdbx_strand_id
1 'polypeptide(L)'
;MEIAGYIQDKIELKDMIMNIGVRFDYFESDGVVLADPKDPNIYMPLKDEHKYIDPNLPEPELNDESNLISLADRREFWYKDAKPKYKFSPRLGIAYPITERGVIHFSYGHFFQIPLFDYLYSSPDFKVTEAEGSRIIGNADLRPQKTVMYEIGLQQQISDNIGFDITMFYRDVRDWVGSSPLIDTYGDVKYSRFENKDYSNVRGFTLALDKRYSNYFSASVDYSFMITEGSHSNPADAYNAENAQREPRRQLIPMSWDRRHTLNGAMSIGTKKWRVSFLGRF
;
A
#
# COMPACT_ATOMS: atom_id res chain seq x y z
N MET A 1 -14.38 6.34 10.86
CA MET A 1 -14.51 7.72 10.34
C MET A 1 -13.32 8.10 9.46
N GLU A 2 -13.55 8.85 8.37
CA GLU A 2 -12.48 9.41 7.53
C GLU A 2 -12.72 10.92 7.36
N ILE A 3 -11.68 11.73 7.58
CA ILE A 3 -11.71 13.18 7.38
C ILE A 3 -10.46 13.58 6.62
N ALA A 4 -10.60 14.40 5.57
CA ALA A 4 -9.46 14.95 4.86
C ALA A 4 -9.67 16.41 4.50
N GLY A 5 -8.56 17.16 4.46
CA GLY A 5 -8.52 18.55 4.04
C GLY A 5 -7.23 18.84 3.30
N TYR A 6 -7.24 19.80 2.37
CA TYR A 6 -6.04 20.17 1.63
C TYR A 6 -5.98 21.68 1.38
N ILE A 7 -4.76 22.19 1.32
CA ILE A 7 -4.46 23.55 0.89
C ILE A 7 -3.41 23.41 -0.21
N GLN A 8 -3.61 24.11 -1.31
CA GLN A 8 -2.68 24.15 -2.42
C GLN A 8 -2.59 25.57 -2.97
N ASP A 9 -1.40 25.93 -3.45
CA ASP A 9 -1.13 27.20 -4.10
C ASP A 9 -0.26 26.99 -5.33
N LYS A 10 -0.46 27.84 -6.34
CA LYS A 10 0.33 27.88 -7.57
C LYS A 10 0.98 29.24 -7.69
N ILE A 11 2.31 29.24 -7.63
CA ILE A 11 3.13 30.44 -7.71
C ILE A 11 3.76 30.48 -9.10
N GLU A 12 3.40 31.48 -9.87
CA GLU A 12 3.97 31.73 -11.20
C GLU A 12 5.00 32.86 -11.09
N LEU A 13 6.27 32.52 -11.28
CA LEU A 13 7.37 33.46 -11.39
C LEU A 13 7.80 33.55 -12.87
N LYS A 14 8.56 34.58 -13.20
CA LYS A 14 8.99 34.87 -14.58
C LYS A 14 9.60 33.66 -15.29
N ASP A 15 10.47 32.92 -14.59
CA ASP A 15 11.22 31.79 -15.14
C ASP A 15 10.95 30.48 -14.39
N MET A 16 9.91 30.42 -13.55
CA MET A 16 9.61 29.22 -12.76
C MET A 16 8.14 29.17 -12.35
N ILE A 17 7.53 28.00 -12.47
CA ILE A 17 6.20 27.72 -11.91
C ILE A 17 6.38 26.74 -10.77
N MET A 18 5.77 27.04 -9.62
CA MET A 18 5.81 26.19 -8.45
C MET A 18 4.39 25.86 -7.99
N ASN A 19 4.14 24.58 -7.72
CA ASN A 19 2.92 24.11 -7.09
C ASN A 19 3.30 23.57 -5.70
N ILE A 20 2.74 24.16 -4.65
CA ILE A 20 2.94 23.69 -3.28
C ILE A 20 1.58 23.30 -2.74
N GLY A 21 1.49 22.14 -2.10
CA GLY A 21 0.29 21.74 -1.39
C GLY A 21 0.61 20.91 -0.17
N VAL A 22 -0.30 20.93 0.78
CA VAL A 22 -0.32 20.01 1.91
C VAL A 22 -1.73 19.47 2.06
N ARG A 23 -1.83 18.16 2.21
CA ARG A 23 -3.08 17.48 2.55
C ARG A 23 -2.96 16.87 3.94
N PHE A 24 -4.01 17.01 4.73
CA PHE A 24 -4.20 16.31 5.99
C PHE A 24 -5.23 15.21 5.77
N ASP A 25 -4.94 14.02 6.28
CA ASP A 25 -5.85 12.87 6.29
C ASP A 25 -5.93 12.34 7.73
N TYR A 26 -7.15 12.07 8.19
CA TYR A 26 -7.49 11.41 9.44
C TYR A 26 -8.33 10.17 9.13
N PHE A 27 -7.94 9.04 9.69
CA PHE A 27 -8.58 7.76 9.51
C PHE A 27 -8.74 7.05 10.86
N GLU A 28 -9.96 6.61 11.12
CA GLU A 28 -10.33 5.83 12.29
C GLU A 28 -11.19 4.68 11.79
N SER A 29 -10.78 3.44 12.05
CA SER A 29 -11.52 2.27 11.58
C SER A 29 -12.83 2.07 12.34
N ASP A 30 -12.95 2.57 13.58
CA ASP A 30 -14.09 2.21 14.46
C ASP A 30 -14.18 0.69 14.69
N GLY A 31 -13.00 0.04 14.72
CA GLY A 31 -12.87 -1.38 14.99
C GLY A 31 -12.04 -1.63 16.24
N VAL A 32 -12.05 -2.88 16.69
CA VAL A 32 -11.32 -3.32 17.88
C VAL A 32 -10.19 -4.27 17.53
N VAL A 33 -9.22 -4.36 18.43
CA VAL A 33 -8.16 -5.37 18.44
C VAL A 33 -8.16 -6.13 19.76
N LEU A 34 -7.63 -7.35 19.77
CA LEU A 34 -7.55 -8.16 20.98
C LEU A 34 -6.66 -7.49 22.04
N ALA A 35 -7.17 -7.40 23.27
CA ALA A 35 -6.41 -6.92 24.41
C ALA A 35 -5.27 -7.89 24.76
N ASP A 36 -5.57 -9.18 24.69
CA ASP A 36 -4.64 -10.31 24.79
C ASP A 36 -4.71 -11.17 23.51
N PRO A 37 -3.72 -11.07 22.61
CA PRO A 37 -3.68 -11.89 21.41
C PRO A 37 -3.60 -13.41 21.67
N LYS A 38 -3.17 -13.84 22.87
CA LYS A 38 -3.07 -15.28 23.17
C LYS A 38 -4.41 -15.91 23.55
N ASP A 39 -5.44 -15.10 23.76
CA ASP A 39 -6.80 -15.55 24.05
C ASP A 39 -7.83 -14.90 23.11
N PRO A 40 -7.88 -15.33 21.83
CA PRO A 40 -8.62 -14.61 20.81
C PRO A 40 -10.15 -14.81 20.87
N ASN A 41 -10.63 -15.92 21.45
CA ASN A 41 -12.05 -16.30 21.41
C ASN A 41 -12.79 -15.94 22.71
N ILE A 42 -13.55 -14.84 22.67
CA ILE A 42 -14.34 -14.36 23.83
C ILE A 42 -15.41 -15.36 24.32
N TYR A 43 -15.94 -16.19 23.42
CA TYR A 43 -16.98 -17.17 23.75
C TYR A 43 -16.40 -18.42 24.43
N MET A 44 -15.14 -18.72 24.17
CA MET A 44 -14.43 -19.86 24.74
C MET A 44 -13.02 -19.42 25.16
N PRO A 45 -12.90 -18.63 26.24
CA PRO A 45 -11.61 -18.21 26.77
C PRO A 45 -10.70 -19.39 27.06
N LEU A 46 -9.41 -19.22 26.84
CA LEU A 46 -8.40 -20.23 27.15
C LEU A 46 -7.80 -20.00 28.53
N LYS A 47 -7.64 -18.74 28.95
CA LYS A 47 -7.05 -18.36 30.24
C LYS A 47 -8.10 -18.41 31.36
N ASP A 48 -7.76 -18.99 32.51
CA ASP A 48 -8.73 -19.13 33.60
C ASP A 48 -9.16 -17.79 34.22
N GLU A 49 -8.24 -16.82 34.28
CA GLU A 49 -8.53 -15.42 34.68
C GLU A 49 -9.56 -14.73 33.76
N HIS A 50 -9.75 -15.25 32.55
CA HIS A 50 -10.72 -14.75 31.58
C HIS A 50 -12.05 -15.54 31.63
N LYS A 51 -12.06 -16.71 32.28
CA LYS A 51 -13.24 -17.57 32.47
C LYS A 51 -13.96 -17.26 33.77
N TYR A 52 -13.20 -17.14 34.86
CA TYR A 52 -13.69 -17.16 36.23
C TYR A 52 -13.44 -15.86 36.97
N ILE A 53 -14.35 -15.47 37.85
CA ILE A 53 -14.22 -14.31 38.74
C ILE A 53 -13.11 -14.58 39.77
N ASP A 54 -13.14 -15.75 40.42
CA ASP A 54 -12.02 -16.27 41.21
C ASP A 54 -11.52 -17.60 40.61
N PRO A 55 -10.36 -17.59 39.94
CA PRO A 55 -9.78 -18.80 39.35
C PRO A 55 -9.14 -19.75 40.37
N ASN A 56 -9.07 -19.41 41.66
CA ASN A 56 -8.39 -20.22 42.68
C ASN A 56 -9.33 -21.13 43.50
N LEU A 57 -10.63 -21.10 43.21
CA LEU A 57 -11.61 -21.94 43.92
C LEU A 57 -11.42 -23.44 43.61
N PRO A 58 -11.70 -24.34 44.56
CA PRO A 58 -11.70 -25.78 44.30
C PRO A 58 -12.94 -26.22 43.51
N GLU A 59 -12.89 -27.39 42.87
CA GLU A 59 -14.09 -28.01 42.31
C GLU A 59 -15.00 -28.55 43.43
N PRO A 60 -16.34 -28.42 43.32
CA PRO A 60 -17.12 -27.96 42.15
C PRO A 60 -17.36 -26.44 42.10
N GLU A 61 -16.98 -25.68 43.13
CA GLU A 61 -17.24 -24.24 43.29
C GLU A 61 -16.64 -23.39 42.15
N LEU A 62 -15.48 -23.81 41.62
CA LEU A 62 -14.85 -23.20 40.44
C LEU A 62 -15.81 -23.10 39.24
N ASN A 63 -16.58 -24.17 38.98
CA ASN A 63 -17.46 -24.31 37.83
C ASN A 63 -18.91 -23.87 38.12
N ASP A 64 -19.16 -23.26 39.28
CA ASP A 64 -20.48 -22.69 39.58
C ASP A 64 -20.80 -21.55 38.59
N GLU A 65 -22.06 -21.46 38.16
CA GLU A 65 -22.53 -20.40 37.26
C GLU A 65 -22.27 -19.01 37.85
N SER A 66 -22.26 -18.91 39.18
CA SER A 66 -21.96 -17.68 39.91
C SER A 66 -20.50 -17.21 39.78
N ASN A 67 -19.57 -18.13 39.49
CA ASN A 67 -18.14 -17.83 39.35
C ASN A 67 -17.73 -17.58 37.89
N LEU A 68 -18.62 -17.78 36.91
CA LEU A 68 -18.32 -17.53 35.50
C LEU A 68 -18.45 -16.04 35.17
N ILE A 69 -17.41 -15.46 34.56
CA ILE A 69 -17.48 -14.10 34.02
C ILE A 69 -18.48 -14.08 32.86
N SER A 70 -19.47 -13.19 32.93
CA SER A 70 -20.47 -13.06 31.88
C SER A 70 -19.85 -12.54 30.57
N LEU A 71 -20.50 -12.81 29.43
CA LEU A 71 -20.04 -12.29 28.14
C LEU A 71 -19.99 -10.75 28.12
N ALA A 72 -20.89 -10.09 28.86
CA ALA A 72 -20.91 -8.63 28.96
C ALA A 72 -19.67 -8.10 29.68
N ASP A 73 -19.33 -8.69 30.83
CA ASP A 73 -18.16 -8.29 31.63
C ASP A 73 -16.86 -8.60 30.89
N ARG A 74 -16.79 -9.73 30.17
CA ARG A 74 -15.62 -10.04 29.33
C ARG A 74 -15.33 -8.95 28.31
N ARG A 75 -16.37 -8.41 27.65
CA ARG A 75 -16.19 -7.38 26.61
C ARG A 75 -15.51 -6.12 27.11
N GLU A 76 -15.60 -5.81 28.40
CA GLU A 76 -14.97 -4.62 29.00
C GLU A 76 -13.44 -4.67 28.94
N PHE A 77 -12.85 -5.88 28.98
CA PHE A 77 -11.39 -6.06 28.95
C PHE A 77 -10.88 -6.86 27.74
N TRP A 78 -11.76 -7.53 26.98
CA TRP A 78 -11.35 -8.40 25.86
C TRP A 78 -10.72 -7.66 24.70
N TYR A 79 -11.22 -6.45 24.46
CA TYR A 79 -10.94 -5.67 23.26
C TYR A 79 -10.32 -4.32 23.62
N LYS A 80 -9.50 -3.81 22.72
CA LYS A 80 -8.96 -2.45 22.74
C LYS A 80 -9.39 -1.75 21.47
N ASP A 81 -9.81 -0.50 21.57
CA ASP A 81 -10.16 0.29 20.40
C ASP A 81 -8.94 0.52 19.50
N ALA A 82 -9.14 0.40 18.19
CA ALA A 82 -8.10 0.74 17.22
C ALA A 82 -7.79 2.24 17.31
N LYS A 83 -6.50 2.60 17.26
CA LYS A 83 -6.11 3.99 17.45
C LYS A 83 -6.33 4.78 16.16
N PRO A 84 -6.88 6.01 16.23
CA PRO A 84 -6.99 6.86 15.06
C PRO A 84 -5.60 7.18 14.49
N LYS A 85 -5.53 7.28 13.17
CA LYS A 85 -4.32 7.56 12.39
C LYS A 85 -4.49 8.88 11.68
N TYR A 86 -3.46 9.72 11.70
CA TYR A 86 -3.44 10.95 10.93
C TYR A 86 -2.11 11.11 10.19
N LYS A 87 -2.13 11.80 9.06
CA LYS A 87 -0.95 12.09 8.24
C LYS A 87 -1.04 13.44 7.57
N PHE A 88 0.14 14.03 7.36
CA PHE A 88 0.33 15.15 6.47
C PHE A 88 1.07 14.69 5.22
N SER A 89 0.55 15.11 4.07
CA SER A 89 0.98 14.68 2.75
C SER A 89 1.39 15.93 1.95
N PRO A 90 2.64 16.41 2.11
CA PRO A 90 3.14 17.53 1.33
C PRO A 90 3.33 17.14 -0.14
N ARG A 91 3.16 18.11 -1.03
CA ARG A 91 3.36 17.99 -2.46
C ARG A 91 4.06 19.25 -2.96
N LEU A 92 5.11 19.06 -3.72
CA LEU A 92 5.91 20.11 -4.34
C LEU A 92 6.10 19.74 -5.80
N GLY A 93 5.73 20.64 -6.70
CA GLY A 93 6.05 20.56 -8.11
C GLY A 93 6.79 21.83 -8.52
N ILE A 94 7.90 21.70 -9.21
CA ILE A 94 8.66 22.83 -9.76
C ILE A 94 8.79 22.58 -11.26
N ALA A 95 8.47 23.58 -12.08
CA ALA A 95 8.71 23.57 -13.50
C ALA A 95 9.52 24.81 -13.89
N TYR A 96 10.68 24.59 -14.51
CA TYR A 96 11.62 25.62 -14.92
C TYR A 96 11.77 25.57 -16.44
N PRO A 97 11.22 26.54 -17.19
CA PRO A 97 11.49 26.70 -18.60
C PRO A 97 12.97 27.10 -18.78
N ILE A 98 13.77 26.20 -19.35
CA ILE A 98 15.18 26.50 -19.66
C ILE A 98 15.27 27.33 -20.94
N THR A 99 14.36 27.08 -21.89
CA THR A 99 14.27 27.76 -23.18
C THR A 99 12.80 27.89 -23.58
N GLU A 100 12.51 28.61 -24.67
CA GLU A 100 11.17 28.65 -25.29
C GLU A 100 10.65 27.27 -25.72
N ARG A 101 11.54 26.27 -25.78
CA ARG A 101 11.30 24.93 -26.33
C ARG A 101 11.59 23.82 -25.33
N GLY A 102 11.98 24.14 -24.10
CA GLY A 102 12.49 23.16 -23.15
C GLY A 102 12.14 23.49 -21.71
N VAL A 103 11.64 22.50 -20.98
CA VAL A 103 11.19 22.61 -19.59
C VAL A 103 11.77 21.45 -18.79
N ILE A 104 12.45 21.78 -17.68
CA ILE A 104 12.72 20.78 -16.63
C ILE A 104 11.57 20.85 -15.65
N HIS A 105 11.05 19.70 -15.24
CA HIS A 105 10.12 19.61 -14.14
C HIS A 105 10.63 18.65 -13.07
N PHE A 106 10.31 18.97 -11.83
CA PHE A 106 10.60 18.17 -10.66
C PHE A 106 9.31 18.04 -9.85
N SER A 107 9.02 16.83 -9.37
CA SER A 107 7.89 16.58 -8.48
C SER A 107 8.36 15.79 -7.26
N TYR A 108 7.82 16.14 -6.10
CA TYR A 108 8.00 15.45 -4.84
C TYR A 108 6.68 15.40 -4.10
N GLY A 109 6.26 14.21 -3.68
CA GLY A 109 4.97 14.07 -3.02
C GLY A 109 4.91 12.90 -2.06
N HIS A 110 4.17 13.08 -0.96
CA HIS A 110 3.74 12.00 -0.10
C HIS A 110 2.29 11.66 -0.44
N PHE A 111 2.01 10.38 -0.56
CA PHE A 111 0.70 9.83 -0.85
C PHE A 111 0.38 8.77 0.18
N PHE A 112 -0.91 8.64 0.46
CA PHE A 112 -1.41 7.77 1.49
C PHE A 112 -2.66 7.05 0.99
N GLN A 113 -2.76 5.77 1.31
CA GLN A 113 -3.88 4.94 0.88
C GLN A 113 -4.40 4.11 2.05
N ILE A 114 -5.67 4.29 2.38
CA ILE A 114 -6.40 3.54 3.41
C ILE A 114 -6.35 2.03 3.08
N PRO A 115 -6.09 1.16 4.07
CA PRO A 115 -6.11 -0.28 3.86
C PRO A 115 -7.50 -0.71 3.39
N LEU A 116 -7.54 -1.75 2.55
CA LEU A 116 -8.81 -2.37 2.16
C LEU A 116 -9.53 -2.88 3.42
N PHE A 117 -10.85 -2.67 3.47
CA PHE A 117 -11.68 -3.06 4.63
C PHE A 117 -11.62 -4.56 4.94
N ASP A 118 -11.38 -5.41 3.94
CA ASP A 118 -11.14 -6.85 4.13
C ASP A 118 -9.97 -7.13 5.09
N TYR A 119 -8.89 -6.34 5.01
CA TYR A 119 -7.74 -6.51 5.90
C TYR A 119 -8.01 -5.99 7.31
N LEU A 120 -9.00 -5.11 7.49
CA LEU A 120 -9.39 -4.59 8.80
C LEU A 120 -10.36 -5.54 9.51
N TYR A 121 -11.38 -6.03 8.79
CA TYR A 121 -12.55 -6.69 9.39
C TYR A 121 -12.70 -8.17 9.04
N SER A 122 -11.72 -8.79 8.37
CA SER A 122 -11.73 -10.24 8.20
C SER A 122 -11.78 -10.94 9.56
N SER A 123 -12.73 -11.87 9.73
CA SER A 123 -12.92 -12.62 10.97
C SER A 123 -13.14 -11.74 12.23
N PRO A 124 -14.19 -10.90 12.26
CA PRO A 124 -14.39 -9.88 13.29
C PRO A 124 -14.67 -10.46 14.69
N ASP A 125 -15.13 -11.71 14.77
CA ASP A 125 -15.36 -12.41 16.04
C ASP A 125 -14.07 -13.01 16.64
N PHE A 126 -12.93 -12.91 15.95
CA PHE A 126 -11.63 -13.46 16.39
C PHE A 126 -11.66 -14.96 16.76
N LYS A 127 -12.65 -15.71 16.25
CA LYS A 127 -12.86 -17.15 16.52
C LYS A 127 -11.77 -18.03 15.93
N VAL A 128 -10.68 -18.26 16.65
CA VAL A 128 -9.63 -19.20 16.24
C VAL A 128 -9.94 -20.55 16.90
N THR A 129 -10.19 -21.59 16.10
CA THR A 129 -10.50 -22.94 16.60
C THR A 129 -9.52 -23.97 16.04
N GLU A 130 -9.24 -25.04 16.78
CA GLU A 130 -8.38 -26.14 16.34
C GLU A 130 -8.81 -26.74 14.99
N ALA A 131 -10.12 -26.77 14.73
CA ALA A 131 -10.70 -27.34 13.51
C ALA A 131 -10.41 -26.52 12.23
N GLU A 132 -10.15 -25.22 12.36
CA GLU A 132 -9.91 -24.31 11.22
C GLU A 132 -8.42 -24.18 10.85
N GLY A 133 -7.52 -24.72 11.67
CA GLY A 133 -6.07 -24.57 11.51
C GLY A 133 -5.60 -23.14 11.68
N SER A 134 -4.34 -22.87 11.32
CA SER A 134 -3.84 -21.50 11.31
C SER A 134 -4.55 -20.68 10.23
N ARG A 135 -4.94 -19.45 10.57
CA ARG A 135 -5.59 -18.50 9.65
C ARG A 135 -5.08 -17.08 9.86
N ILE A 136 -5.26 -16.22 8.86
CA ILE A 136 -4.96 -14.79 8.97
C ILE A 136 -6.24 -14.05 9.35
N ILE A 137 -6.24 -13.38 10.50
CA ILE A 137 -7.34 -12.52 10.94
C ILE A 137 -7.11 -11.05 10.54
N GLY A 138 -8.20 -10.30 10.48
CA GLY A 138 -8.22 -8.86 10.29
C GLY A 138 -7.46 -8.11 11.39
N ASN A 139 -7.05 -6.88 11.08
CA ASN A 139 -6.47 -5.98 12.07
C ASN A 139 -7.03 -4.56 11.86
N ALA A 140 -7.95 -4.16 12.74
CA ALA A 140 -8.55 -2.83 12.69
C ALA A 140 -7.54 -1.70 12.96
N ASP A 141 -6.36 -1.98 13.54
CA ASP A 141 -5.33 -0.99 13.86
C ASP A 141 -4.28 -0.81 12.74
N LEU A 142 -4.53 -1.35 11.53
CA LEU A 142 -3.63 -1.16 10.40
C LEU A 142 -3.41 0.33 10.09
N ARG A 143 -2.13 0.68 9.96
CA ARG A 143 -1.72 1.97 9.41
C ARG A 143 -2.00 1.98 7.92
N PRO A 144 -2.43 3.12 7.36
CA PRO A 144 -2.53 3.18 5.91
C PRO A 144 -1.16 3.28 5.24
N GLN A 145 -1.12 2.81 3.99
CA GLN A 145 0.09 2.69 3.21
C GLN A 145 0.63 4.08 2.86
N LYS A 146 1.94 4.28 3.02
CA LYS A 146 2.64 5.52 2.67
C LYS A 146 3.45 5.32 1.41
N THR A 147 3.33 6.24 0.47
CA THR A 147 4.12 6.25 -0.78
C THR A 147 4.80 7.61 -0.92
N VAL A 148 6.13 7.62 -1.00
CA VAL A 148 6.91 8.83 -1.29
C VAL A 148 7.39 8.76 -2.73
N MET A 149 7.04 9.74 -3.55
CA MET A 149 7.39 9.81 -4.97
C MET A 149 8.31 10.99 -5.22
N TYR A 150 9.31 10.75 -6.05
CA TYR A 150 10.22 11.74 -6.60
C TYR A 150 10.24 11.55 -8.10
N GLU A 151 10.07 12.63 -8.85
CA GLU A 151 10.16 12.62 -10.30
C GLU A 151 10.99 13.80 -10.76
N ILE A 152 11.80 13.57 -11.78
CA ILE A 152 12.52 14.61 -12.50
C ILE A 152 12.38 14.32 -13.98
N GLY A 153 11.97 15.33 -14.75
CA GLY A 153 11.83 15.18 -16.18
C GLY A 153 12.31 16.39 -16.96
N LEU A 154 12.59 16.12 -18.23
CA LEU A 154 13.03 17.08 -19.22
C LEU A 154 12.15 16.88 -20.45
N GLN A 155 11.39 17.91 -20.76
CA GLN A 155 10.68 18.03 -22.01
C GLN A 155 11.46 18.97 -22.93
N GLN A 156 11.77 18.54 -24.14
CA GLN A 156 12.52 19.34 -25.09
C GLN A 156 12.01 19.14 -26.52
N GLN A 157 11.68 20.25 -27.17
CA GLN A 157 11.43 20.30 -28.59
C GLN A 157 12.75 20.47 -29.35
N ILE A 158 13.10 19.49 -30.19
CA ILE A 158 14.32 19.47 -30.99
C ILE A 158 14.12 20.25 -32.30
N SER A 159 12.95 20.11 -32.90
CA SER A 159 12.57 20.75 -34.17
C SER A 159 11.09 21.11 -34.14
N ASP A 160 10.59 21.86 -35.12
CA ASP A 160 9.17 22.25 -35.21
C ASP A 160 8.23 21.03 -35.28
N ASN A 161 8.77 19.87 -35.68
CA ASN A 161 8.03 18.61 -35.82
C ASN A 161 8.50 17.48 -34.90
N ILE A 162 9.52 17.67 -34.06
CA ILE A 162 10.09 16.60 -33.22
C ILE A 162 10.28 17.12 -31.80
N GLY A 163 9.76 16.38 -30.83
CA GLY A 163 10.00 16.60 -29.41
C GLY A 163 10.21 15.28 -28.67
N PHE A 164 10.86 15.37 -27.52
CA PHE A 164 10.95 14.26 -26.59
C PHE A 164 10.64 14.72 -25.17
N ASP A 165 10.23 13.76 -24.36
CA ASP A 165 10.09 13.86 -22.92
C ASP A 165 10.83 12.68 -22.30
N ILE A 166 11.71 12.96 -21.35
CA ILE A 166 12.28 11.94 -20.50
C ILE A 166 11.94 12.26 -19.06
N THR A 167 11.37 11.30 -18.35
CA THR A 167 11.04 11.43 -16.93
C THR A 167 11.64 10.26 -16.17
N MET A 168 12.47 10.55 -15.18
CA MET A 168 12.98 9.58 -14.22
C MET A 168 12.16 9.67 -12.95
N PHE A 169 11.81 8.52 -12.39
CA PHE A 169 10.97 8.45 -11.20
C PHE A 169 11.50 7.43 -10.19
N TYR A 170 11.25 7.74 -8.93
CA TYR A 170 11.54 6.88 -7.80
C TYR A 170 10.37 6.91 -6.81
N ARG A 171 9.88 5.74 -6.42
CA ARG A 171 8.76 5.54 -5.51
C ARG A 171 9.17 4.62 -4.37
N ASP A 172 9.08 5.10 -3.15
CA ASP A 172 9.26 4.31 -1.94
C ASP A 172 7.90 4.07 -1.28
N VAL A 173 7.48 2.82 -1.21
CA VAL A 173 6.23 2.37 -0.59
C VAL A 173 6.56 1.73 0.75
N ARG A 174 5.94 2.25 1.81
CA ARG A 174 6.09 1.83 3.20
C ARG A 174 4.72 1.52 3.81
N ASP A 175 4.75 0.84 4.94
CA ASP A 175 3.55 0.41 5.65
C ASP A 175 2.63 -0.45 4.77
N TRP A 176 3.22 -1.24 3.86
CA TRP A 176 2.43 -2.16 3.04
C TRP A 176 1.92 -3.30 3.91
N VAL A 177 0.68 -3.73 3.68
CA VAL A 177 0.02 -4.78 4.47
C VAL A 177 0.69 -6.11 4.19
N GLY A 178 1.20 -6.74 5.25
CA GLY A 178 1.70 -8.11 5.27
C GLY A 178 1.00 -8.91 6.36
N SER A 179 1.52 -10.11 6.66
CA SER A 179 1.07 -10.92 7.79
C SER A 179 2.10 -10.89 8.93
N SER A 180 1.61 -10.86 10.17
CA SER A 180 2.44 -11.07 11.35
C SER A 180 2.99 -12.50 11.39
N PRO A 181 4.05 -12.76 12.18
CA PRO A 181 4.40 -14.11 12.58
C PRO A 181 3.22 -14.84 13.23
N LEU A 182 3.32 -16.17 13.33
CA LEU A 182 2.34 -16.97 14.05
C LEU A 182 2.30 -16.56 15.52
N ILE A 183 1.11 -16.24 16.00
CA ILE A 183 0.79 -15.92 17.38
C ILE A 183 0.29 -17.21 18.03
N ASP A 184 1.05 -17.70 19.01
CA ASP A 184 0.65 -18.83 19.85
C ASP A 184 -0.45 -18.40 20.83
N THR A 185 -1.55 -19.15 20.86
CA THR A 185 -2.58 -18.98 21.90
C THR A 185 -2.17 -19.68 23.20
N TYR A 186 -2.95 -19.51 24.27
CA TYR A 186 -2.78 -20.33 25.47
C TYR A 186 -3.16 -21.81 25.26
N GLY A 187 -3.86 -22.13 24.17
CA GLY A 187 -4.12 -23.48 23.71
C GLY A 187 -3.16 -23.89 22.59
N ASP A 188 -3.40 -25.04 21.97
CA ASP A 188 -2.52 -25.58 20.92
C ASP A 188 -2.84 -25.04 19.52
N VAL A 189 -3.46 -23.86 19.45
CA VAL A 189 -3.81 -23.18 18.18
C VAL A 189 -2.92 -21.97 17.95
N LYS A 190 -2.53 -21.79 16.70
CA LYS A 190 -1.74 -20.65 16.23
C LYS A 190 -2.49 -19.92 15.13
N TYR A 191 -2.34 -18.61 15.05
CA TYR A 191 -2.92 -17.80 13.98
C TYR A 191 -2.01 -16.61 13.64
N SER A 192 -2.24 -15.97 12.50
CA SER A 192 -1.57 -14.71 12.14
C SER A 192 -2.59 -13.59 12.01
N ARG A 193 -2.13 -12.33 12.04
CA ARG A 193 -2.97 -11.17 11.74
C ARG A 193 -2.33 -10.32 10.64
N PHE A 194 -3.12 -9.49 9.97
CA PHE A 194 -2.54 -8.48 9.08
C PHE A 194 -1.73 -7.44 9.87
N GLU A 195 -0.57 -7.04 9.36
CA GLU A 195 0.31 -6.05 9.98
C GLU A 195 1.08 -5.25 8.92
N ASN A 196 1.35 -3.97 9.18
CA ASN A 196 2.17 -3.13 8.29
C ASN A 196 3.65 -3.42 8.47
N LYS A 197 4.17 -4.37 7.70
CA LYS A 197 5.58 -4.80 7.75
C LYS A 197 6.28 -4.69 6.41
N ASP A 198 5.53 -4.76 5.32
CA ASP A 198 6.10 -4.85 3.99
C ASP A 198 6.43 -3.48 3.39
N TYR A 199 7.38 -3.49 2.47
CA TYR A 199 7.84 -2.30 1.76
C TYR A 199 8.24 -2.64 0.33
N SER A 200 8.17 -1.64 -0.55
CA SER A 200 8.54 -1.77 -1.96
C SER A 200 9.22 -0.51 -2.47
N ASN A 201 10.18 -0.72 -3.36
CA ASN A 201 10.92 0.30 -4.07
C ASN A 201 10.62 0.16 -5.56
N VAL A 202 10.24 1.25 -6.20
CA VAL A 202 10.10 1.32 -7.65
C VAL A 202 11.03 2.40 -8.17
N ARG A 203 11.86 2.06 -9.14
CA ARG A 203 12.71 3.03 -9.83
C ARG A 203 12.64 2.80 -11.32
N GLY A 204 12.65 3.87 -12.09
CA GLY A 204 12.50 3.74 -13.53
C GLY A 204 12.62 5.06 -14.26
N PHE A 205 12.44 4.97 -15.56
CA PHE A 205 12.28 6.13 -16.41
C PHE A 205 11.30 5.84 -17.54
N THR A 206 10.68 6.90 -18.01
CA THR A 206 9.88 6.91 -19.23
C THR A 206 10.55 7.81 -20.25
N LEU A 207 10.47 7.43 -21.51
CA LEU A 207 10.89 8.20 -22.66
C LEU A 207 9.71 8.24 -23.64
N ALA A 208 9.24 9.43 -23.97
CA ALA A 208 8.31 9.66 -25.06
C ALA A 208 9.03 10.43 -26.17
N LEU A 209 8.94 9.94 -27.39
CA LEU A 209 9.45 10.59 -28.58
C LEU A 209 8.31 10.78 -29.57
N ASP A 210 8.05 12.04 -29.92
CA ASP A 210 6.98 12.41 -30.83
C ASP A 210 7.53 13.12 -32.05
N LYS A 211 7.20 12.55 -33.22
CA LYS A 211 7.35 13.20 -34.51
C LYS A 211 5.99 13.48 -35.13
N ARG A 212 5.63 14.77 -35.18
CA ARG A 212 4.46 15.27 -35.89
C ARG A 212 4.56 14.97 -37.39
N TYR A 213 3.40 14.82 -38.01
CA TYR A 213 3.30 14.51 -39.43
C TYR A 213 3.98 15.59 -40.27
N SER A 214 5.11 15.22 -40.85
CA SER A 214 5.96 16.07 -41.69
C SER A 214 6.75 15.18 -42.63
N ASN A 215 7.01 15.65 -43.85
CA ASN A 215 7.70 14.88 -44.88
C ASN A 215 7.09 13.48 -45.11
N TYR A 216 5.75 13.42 -45.19
CA TYR A 216 4.95 12.22 -45.47
C TYR A 216 4.86 11.16 -44.37
N PHE A 217 5.39 11.41 -43.17
CA PHE A 217 5.24 10.48 -42.05
C PHE A 217 5.14 11.14 -40.67
N SER A 218 4.50 10.45 -39.74
CA SER A 218 4.53 10.69 -38.30
C SER A 218 4.95 9.44 -37.57
N ALA A 219 5.54 9.61 -36.39
CA ALA A 219 5.90 8.52 -35.51
C ALA A 219 5.75 8.95 -34.05
N SER A 220 5.32 8.05 -33.19
CA SER A 220 5.41 8.21 -31.74
C SER A 220 5.99 6.93 -31.15
N VAL A 221 6.86 7.09 -30.16
CA VAL A 221 7.50 5.98 -29.46
C VAL A 221 7.46 6.28 -27.97
N ASP A 222 6.83 5.41 -27.21
CA ASP A 222 6.77 5.46 -25.75
C ASP A 222 7.51 4.25 -25.20
N TYR A 223 8.54 4.50 -24.41
CA TYR A 223 9.32 3.47 -23.76
C TYR A 223 9.34 3.70 -22.25
N SER A 224 8.96 2.68 -21.50
CA SER A 224 9.02 2.68 -20.04
C SER A 224 9.95 1.57 -19.57
N PHE A 225 10.90 1.93 -18.73
CA PHE A 225 11.73 1.00 -17.99
C PHE A 225 11.47 1.18 -16.50
N MET A 226 11.12 0.10 -15.81
CA MET A 226 10.96 0.14 -14.35
C MET A 226 11.50 -1.14 -13.72
N ILE A 227 12.07 -0.98 -12.53
CA ILE A 227 12.44 -2.08 -11.66
C ILE A 227 11.65 -1.91 -10.39
N THR A 228 10.91 -2.95 -10.03
CA THR A 228 10.08 -3.01 -8.85
C THR A 228 10.59 -4.10 -7.93
N GLU A 229 11.11 -3.69 -6.78
CA GLU A 229 11.64 -4.59 -5.75
C GLU A 229 10.83 -4.42 -4.46
N GLY A 230 10.70 -5.46 -3.65
CA GLY A 230 9.95 -5.39 -2.40
C GLY A 230 10.14 -6.61 -1.52
N SER A 231 9.64 -6.58 -0.29
CA SER A 231 9.73 -7.69 0.65
C SER A 231 8.84 -8.87 0.26
N HIS A 232 7.56 -8.60 -0.01
CA HIS A 232 6.56 -9.60 -0.40
C HIS A 232 5.64 -9.04 -1.49
N SER A 233 5.23 -9.89 -2.45
CA SER A 233 4.24 -9.51 -3.47
C SER A 233 2.81 -9.78 -3.02
N ASN A 234 2.62 -10.69 -2.06
CA ASN A 234 1.32 -11.03 -1.49
C ASN A 234 1.40 -10.96 0.05
N PRO A 235 0.44 -10.32 0.73
CA PRO A 235 0.40 -10.27 2.19
C PRO A 235 0.42 -11.63 2.90
N ALA A 236 -0.07 -12.69 2.24
CA ALA A 236 -0.09 -14.05 2.78
C ALA A 236 1.23 -14.82 2.58
N ASP A 237 2.19 -14.28 1.83
CA ASP A 237 3.44 -14.98 1.52
C ASP A 237 4.28 -15.27 2.77
N ALA A 238 4.33 -14.32 3.72
CA ALA A 238 5.08 -14.47 4.96
C ALA A 238 4.45 -15.57 5.84
N TYR A 239 3.12 -15.55 5.98
CA TYR A 239 2.34 -16.59 6.66
C TYR A 239 2.54 -17.98 6.04
N ASN A 240 2.45 -18.09 4.71
CA ASN A 240 2.63 -19.36 3.99
C ASN A 240 4.07 -19.88 4.12
N ALA A 241 5.07 -19.00 4.14
CA ALA A 241 6.46 -19.39 4.35
C ALA A 241 6.71 -19.93 5.76
N GLU A 242 6.11 -19.31 6.77
CA GLU A 242 6.22 -19.74 8.17
C GLU A 242 5.52 -21.07 8.43
N ASN A 243 4.31 -21.27 7.89
CA ASN A 243 3.62 -22.57 7.91
C ASN A 243 4.42 -23.67 7.21
N ALA A 244 5.15 -23.32 6.16
CA ALA A 244 6.05 -24.24 5.46
C ALA A 244 7.42 -24.41 6.14
N GLN A 245 7.61 -23.87 7.34
CA GLN A 245 8.87 -23.87 8.12
C GLN A 245 10.08 -23.35 7.33
N ARG A 246 9.85 -22.38 6.42
CA ARG A 246 10.92 -21.73 5.66
C ARG A 246 11.45 -20.52 6.42
N GLU A 247 12.74 -20.28 6.31
CA GLU A 247 13.33 -19.08 6.91
C GLU A 247 12.68 -17.80 6.37
N PRO A 248 12.46 -16.79 7.24
CA PRO A 248 11.97 -15.49 6.81
C PRO A 248 12.90 -14.89 5.75
N ARG A 249 12.32 -14.48 4.62
CA ARG A 249 13.09 -13.90 3.51
C ARG A 249 13.71 -12.57 3.93
N ARG A 250 15.04 -12.46 3.75
CA ARG A 250 15.82 -11.26 4.08
C ARG A 250 16.24 -10.43 2.86
N GLN A 251 15.89 -10.87 1.65
CA GLN A 251 16.23 -10.21 0.39
C GLN A 251 14.99 -9.67 -0.31
N LEU A 252 15.17 -8.56 -1.05
CA LEU A 252 14.13 -8.00 -1.91
C LEU A 252 13.96 -8.86 -3.16
N ILE A 253 12.70 -9.08 -3.53
CA ILE A 253 12.34 -9.82 -4.74
C ILE A 253 11.75 -8.86 -5.78
N PRO A 254 11.86 -9.16 -7.08
CA PRO A 254 11.07 -8.46 -8.07
C PRO A 254 9.58 -8.69 -7.79
N MET A 255 8.79 -7.61 -7.81
CA MET A 255 7.35 -7.71 -7.57
C MET A 255 6.62 -8.34 -8.76
N SER A 256 5.50 -9.03 -8.51
CA SER A 256 4.70 -9.69 -9.56
C SER A 256 4.20 -8.77 -10.68
N TRP A 257 4.08 -7.48 -10.40
CA TRP A 257 3.66 -6.43 -11.32
C TRP A 257 4.84 -5.65 -11.92
N ASP A 258 6.08 -6.10 -11.72
CA ASP A 258 7.26 -5.54 -12.38
C ASP A 258 7.13 -5.67 -13.90
N ARG A 259 7.15 -4.53 -14.60
CA ARG A 259 7.17 -4.47 -16.07
C ARG A 259 8.47 -3.86 -16.51
N ARG A 260 9.50 -4.69 -16.64
CA ARG A 260 10.87 -4.21 -16.85
C ARG A 260 11.04 -3.36 -18.10
N HIS A 261 10.42 -3.79 -19.18
CA HIS A 261 10.40 -3.08 -20.44
C HIS A 261 8.95 -3.03 -20.93
N THR A 262 8.52 -1.87 -21.38
CA THR A 262 7.28 -1.72 -22.13
C THR A 262 7.53 -0.71 -23.23
N LEU A 263 7.30 -1.11 -24.46
CA LEU A 263 7.52 -0.30 -25.65
C LEU A 263 6.23 -0.23 -26.46
N ASN A 264 5.72 0.98 -26.65
CA ASN A 264 4.63 1.25 -27.57
C ASN A 264 5.16 2.12 -28.71
N GLY A 265 4.74 1.79 -29.94
CA GLY A 265 5.13 2.55 -31.11
C GLY A 265 3.96 2.71 -32.06
N ALA A 266 3.79 3.90 -32.59
CA ALA A 266 2.86 4.18 -33.68
C ALA A 266 3.62 4.87 -34.81
N MET A 267 3.35 4.45 -36.04
CA MET A 267 3.89 5.11 -37.23
C MET A 267 2.79 5.26 -38.25
N SER A 268 2.64 6.46 -38.82
CA SER A 268 1.73 6.68 -39.94
C SER A 268 2.51 7.22 -41.12
N ILE A 269 2.33 6.59 -42.28
CA ILE A 269 2.93 7.00 -43.54
C ILE A 269 1.80 7.30 -44.52
N GLY A 270 1.92 8.38 -45.27
CA GLY A 270 0.90 8.71 -46.26
C GLY A 270 1.09 10.06 -46.91
N THR A 271 0.16 10.40 -47.79
CA THR A 271 0.04 11.71 -48.43
C THR A 271 -1.28 12.37 -48.00
N LYS A 272 -1.68 13.47 -48.65
CA LYS A 272 -3.02 14.06 -48.45
C LYS A 272 -4.17 13.14 -48.91
N LYS A 273 -3.89 12.13 -49.75
CA LYS A 273 -4.92 11.26 -50.36
C LYS A 273 -5.04 9.89 -49.70
N TRP A 274 -3.97 9.37 -49.12
CA TRP A 274 -3.96 8.05 -48.47
C TRP A 274 -3.07 8.09 -47.24
N ARG A 275 -3.40 7.32 -46.21
CA ARG A 275 -2.58 7.13 -45.01
C ARG A 275 -2.70 5.69 -44.54
N VAL A 276 -1.56 5.10 -44.19
CA VAL A 276 -1.46 3.80 -43.55
C VAL A 276 -0.83 4.02 -42.18
N SER A 277 -1.39 3.38 -41.16
CA SER A 277 -0.90 3.44 -39.79
C SER A 277 -0.51 2.05 -39.31
N PHE A 278 0.64 1.96 -38.65
CA PHE A 278 1.16 0.79 -37.97
C PHE A 278 1.19 1.08 -36.47
N LEU A 279 0.75 0.11 -35.68
CA LEU A 279 0.74 0.18 -34.22
C LEU A 279 1.42 -1.08 -33.69
N GLY A 280 2.33 -0.92 -32.74
CA GLY A 280 3.06 -2.01 -32.10
C GLY A 280 3.13 -1.80 -30.59
N ARG A 281 3.01 -2.89 -29.84
CA ARG A 281 3.14 -2.93 -28.39
C ARG A 281 3.94 -4.16 -27.97
N PHE A 282 4.96 -3.95 -27.15
CA PHE A 282 5.87 -4.97 -26.63
C PHE A 282 6.06 -4.82 -25.12
#